data_AF-A0AAW0SMW6-F1
#
_entry.id   AF-A0AAW0SMW6-F1
#
_cell.length_a   1.000
_cell.length_b   1.000
_cell.length_c   1.000
_cell.angle_alpha   90.00
_cell.angle_beta   90.00
_cell.angle_gamma   90.00
#
_symmetry.space_group_name_H-M   'P 1'
#
loop_
_entity.id
_entity.type
_entity.pdbx_description
1 polymer ?
#
loop_
_entity_poly.entity_id
_entity_poly.type
_entity_poly.pdbx_seq_one_letter_code
_entity_poly.pdbx_strand_id
1 'polypeptide(L)'
;MFADLAVERLRLAGKTNYTVKYPGAGQEPPYSTFCWASYHKMIRGGILWGGSLRPHADAQVHTWDALLTFFGKHLRNQTSLKGKL
;
A
#
# COMPACT_ATOMS: atom_id res chain seq x y z
N MET A 1 7.16 9.02 6.94
CA MET A 1 8.63 9.18 6.85
C MET A 1 9.18 8.65 5.54
N PHE A 2 9.28 7.33 5.30
CA PHE A 2 9.87 6.82 4.04
C PHE A 2 9.08 7.16 2.77
N ALA A 3 7.74 7.06 2.82
CA ALA A 3 6.89 7.45 1.70
C ALA A 3 7.04 8.95 1.36
N ASP A 4 7.25 9.82 2.36
CA ASP A 4 7.48 11.25 2.13
C ASP A 4 8.80 11.50 1.41
N LEU A 5 9.86 10.83 1.85
CA LEU A 5 11.18 10.91 1.21
C LEU A 5 11.13 10.43 -0.25
N ALA A 6 10.37 9.36 -0.52
CA ALA A 6 10.17 8.88 -1.89
C ALA A 6 9.41 9.91 -2.74
N VAL A 7 8.36 10.52 -2.18
CA VAL A 7 7.59 11.59 -2.83
C VAL A 7 8.45 12.82 -3.09
N GLU A 8 9.27 13.23 -2.15
CA GLU A 8 10.17 14.37 -2.29
C GLU A 8 11.19 14.14 -3.41
N ARG A 9 11.79 12.95 -3.46
CA ARG A 9 12.67 12.57 -4.58
C ARG A 9 11.95 12.58 -5.93
N LEU A 10 10.71 12.11 -5.98
CA LEU A 10 9.90 12.15 -7.21
C LEU A 10 9.60 13.59 -7.64
N ARG A 11 9.28 14.48 -6.68
CA ARG A 11 9.07 15.92 -6.93
C ARG A 11 10.32 16.59 -7.49
N LEU A 12 11.49 16.33 -6.89
CA LEU A 12 12.77 16.84 -7.37
C LEU A 12 13.09 16.38 -8.80
N ALA A 13 12.62 15.20 -9.19
CA ALA A 13 12.74 14.67 -10.55
C ALA A 13 11.59 15.12 -11.49
N GLY A 14 10.74 16.07 -11.07
CA GLY A 14 9.62 16.59 -11.87
C GLY A 14 8.43 15.63 -12.02
N LYS A 15 8.37 14.54 -11.25
CA LYS A 15 7.28 13.56 -11.28
C LYS A 15 6.21 13.90 -10.26
N THR A 16 4.95 13.95 -10.71
CA THR A 16 3.78 14.34 -9.90
C THR A 16 2.73 13.23 -9.75
N ASN A 17 2.97 12.08 -10.38
CA ASN A 17 2.01 10.98 -10.51
C ASN A 17 2.08 9.95 -9.37
N TYR A 18 2.05 10.38 -8.11
CA TYR A 18 2.03 9.50 -6.93
C TYR A 18 0.78 9.74 -6.07
N THR A 19 0.28 8.69 -5.41
CA THR A 19 -0.96 8.72 -4.60
C THR A 19 -0.70 8.37 -3.13
N VAL A 20 -1.67 8.76 -2.31
CA VAL A 20 -1.66 9.16 -0.89
C VAL A 20 -1.43 8.04 0.14
N LYS A 21 -0.96 8.47 1.32
CA LYS A 21 -0.81 7.74 2.59
C LYS A 21 -2.14 7.62 3.37
N TYR A 22 -2.33 6.53 4.10
CA TYR A 22 -3.46 6.37 5.02
C TYR A 22 -3.02 6.66 6.47
N PRO A 23 -3.32 7.85 7.04
CA PRO A 23 -3.03 8.13 8.44
C PRO A 23 -3.87 7.22 9.35
N GLY A 24 -3.23 6.55 10.32
CA GLY A 24 -3.91 5.67 11.28
C GLY A 24 -4.00 4.19 10.86
N ALA A 25 -3.60 3.85 9.65
CA ALA A 25 -3.41 2.46 9.25
C ALA A 25 -2.07 1.94 9.81
N GLY A 26 -2.14 0.95 10.70
CA GLY A 26 -0.96 0.19 11.14
C GLY A 26 -0.29 -0.53 9.98
N GLN A 27 0.98 -0.87 10.15
CA GLN A 27 1.73 -1.65 9.18
C GLN A 27 1.41 -3.13 9.36
N GLU A 28 0.34 -3.58 8.73
CA GLU A 28 -0.11 -4.98 8.79
C GLU A 28 0.47 -5.80 7.63
N PRO A 29 0.78 -7.10 7.84
CA PRO A 29 1.09 -8.01 6.76
C PRO A 29 -0.07 -8.06 5.73
N PRO A 30 0.22 -8.19 4.42
CA PRO A 30 -0.82 -8.35 3.41
C PRO A 30 -1.76 -9.52 3.76
N TYR A 31 -3.07 -9.30 3.67
CA TYR A 31 -4.14 -10.29 3.98
C TYR A 31 -4.30 -10.68 5.47
N SER A 32 -3.65 -9.96 6.39
CA SER A 32 -3.82 -10.11 7.84
C SER A 32 -5.15 -9.50 8.31
N THR A 33 -5.90 -10.24 9.14
CA THR A 33 -6.93 -9.63 9.99
C THR A 33 -6.24 -8.71 11.00
N PHE A 34 -6.72 -7.48 11.17
CA PHE A 34 -6.15 -6.49 12.09
C PHE A 34 -5.58 -7.12 13.37
N CYS A 35 -4.26 -7.03 13.50
CA CYS A 35 -3.42 -7.64 14.51
C CYS A 35 -2.66 -6.55 15.26
N TRP A 36 -3.30 -6.00 16.30
CA TRP A 36 -2.72 -4.92 17.10
C TRP A 36 -1.32 -5.25 17.65
N ALA A 37 -1.04 -6.53 17.93
CA ALA A 37 0.27 -7.02 18.29
C ALA A 37 0.50 -8.45 17.78
N SER A 38 1.72 -8.76 17.32
CA SER A 38 2.12 -10.14 16.97
C SER A 38 3.53 -10.47 17.47
N TYR A 39 3.82 -11.76 17.59
CA TYR A 39 5.15 -12.22 17.97
C TYR A 39 6.12 -12.11 16.79
N HIS A 40 7.21 -11.37 16.97
CA HIS A 40 8.24 -11.21 15.96
C HIS A 40 9.45 -12.09 16.25
N LYS A 41 9.64 -13.12 15.42
CA LYS A 41 10.68 -14.15 15.58
C LYS A 41 12.09 -13.59 15.72
N MET A 42 12.41 -12.49 15.02
CA MET A 42 13.74 -11.87 15.08
C MET A 42 14.02 -11.18 16.42
N ILE A 43 12.99 -10.58 17.03
CA ILE A 43 13.12 -9.86 18.32
C ILE A 43 12.83 -10.80 19.49
N ARG A 44 12.33 -12.02 19.21
CA ARG A 44 11.89 -13.02 20.19
C ARG A 44 10.91 -12.44 21.22
N GLY A 45 10.00 -11.57 20.76
CA GLY A 45 9.06 -10.86 21.60
C GLY A 45 7.86 -10.32 20.84
N GLY A 46 6.88 -9.77 21.56
CA GLY A 46 5.72 -9.12 20.97
C GLY A 46 6.06 -7.73 20.42
N ILE A 47 5.59 -7.44 19.20
CA ILE A 47 5.63 -6.10 18.61
C ILE A 47 4.20 -5.58 18.50
N LEU A 48 4.00 -4.31 18.84
CA LEU A 48 2.78 -3.56 18.55
C LEU A 48 2.87 -3.00 17.13
N TRP A 49 1.95 -3.41 16.26
CA TRP A 49 1.86 -2.90 14.88
C TRP A 49 1.14 -1.55 14.79
N GLY A 50 0.41 -1.19 15.86
CA GLY A 50 -0.31 0.06 15.98
C GLY A 50 -1.55 0.15 15.07
N GLY A 51 -2.24 1.28 15.12
CA GLY A 51 -3.47 1.52 14.37
C GLY A 51 -4.75 1.21 15.15
N SER A 52 -5.88 1.67 14.61
CA SER A 52 -7.22 1.43 15.14
C SER A 52 -8.02 0.58 14.15
N LEU A 53 -8.83 -0.36 14.67
CA LEU A 53 -9.53 -1.37 13.88
C LEU A 53 -10.37 -0.76 12.73
N ARG A 54 -11.11 0.32 13.01
CA ARG A 54 -11.98 0.98 12.02
C ARG A 54 -11.18 1.71 10.92
N PRO A 55 -10.27 2.65 11.25
CA PRO A 55 -9.38 3.26 10.25
C PRO A 55 -8.57 2.26 9.44
N HIS A 56 -8.19 1.13 10.04
CA HIS A 56 -7.47 0.09 9.35
C HIS A 56 -8.34 -0.65 8.32
N ALA A 57 -9.55 -1.06 8.70
CA ALA A 57 -10.49 -1.72 7.78
C ALA A 57 -10.87 -0.80 6.61
N ASP A 58 -11.15 0.47 6.88
CA ASP A 58 -11.49 1.46 5.86
C ASP A 58 -10.32 1.68 4.89
N ALA A 59 -9.08 1.74 5.42
CA ALA A 59 -7.89 1.85 4.60
C ALA A 59 -7.65 0.61 3.73
N GLN A 60 -7.90 -0.60 4.24
CA GLN A 60 -7.75 -1.84 3.46
C GLN A 60 -8.73 -1.88 2.28
N VAL A 61 -10.02 -1.59 2.51
CA VAL A 61 -11.04 -1.58 1.45
C VAL A 61 -10.72 -0.53 0.39
N HIS A 62 -10.39 0.69 0.81
CA HIS A 62 -10.05 1.76 -0.14
C HIS A 62 -8.76 1.46 -0.91
N THR A 63 -7.76 0.86 -0.27
CA THR A 63 -6.50 0.49 -0.93
C THR A 63 -6.71 -0.53 -2.03
N TRP A 64 -7.60 -1.50 -1.82
CA TRP A 64 -7.90 -2.52 -2.83
C TRP A 64 -8.48 -1.90 -4.11
N ASP A 65 -9.47 -1.02 -3.99
CA ASP A 65 -10.08 -0.33 -5.13
C ASP A 65 -9.08 0.61 -5.84
N ALA A 66 -8.28 1.36 -5.08
CA ALA A 66 -7.24 2.22 -5.63
C ALA A 66 -6.17 1.43 -6.42
N LEU A 67 -5.80 0.24 -5.93
CA LEU A 67 -4.83 -0.63 -6.57
C LEU A 67 -5.38 -1.25 -7.86
N LEU A 68 -6.64 -1.70 -7.87
CA LEU A 68 -7.30 -2.18 -9.09
C LEU A 68 -7.43 -1.07 -10.15
N THR A 69 -7.78 0.15 -9.73
CA THR A 69 -7.85 1.32 -10.62
C THR A 69 -6.48 1.67 -11.18
N PHE A 70 -5.43 1.63 -10.36
CA PHE A 70 -4.06 1.89 -10.77
C PHE A 70 -3.59 0.86 -11.81
N PHE A 71 -3.75 -0.43 -11.54
CA PHE A 71 -3.38 -1.48 -12.49
C PHE A 71 -4.24 -1.43 -13.75
N GLY A 72 -5.54 -1.14 -13.62
CA GLY A 72 -6.42 -0.94 -14.74
C GLY A 72 -5.92 0.14 -15.69
N LYS A 73 -5.51 1.29 -15.16
CA LYS A 73 -5.01 2.43 -15.94
C LYS A 73 -3.66 2.15 -16.61
N HIS A 74 -2.75 1.45 -15.94
CA HIS A 74 -1.36 1.32 -16.42
C HIS A 74 -1.07 -0.01 -17.15
N LEU A 75 -1.88 -1.06 -16.92
CA LEU A 75 -1.66 -2.39 -17.49
C LEU A 75 -2.71 -2.80 -18.55
N ARG A 76 -3.96 -2.29 -18.54
CA ARG A 76 -4.99 -2.73 -19.52
C ARG A 76 -4.68 -2.36 -20.97
N ASN A 77 -3.73 -1.46 -21.23
CA ASN A 77 -3.26 -1.13 -22.58
C ASN A 77 -1.98 -1.89 -23.02
N GLN A 78 -1.42 -2.78 -22.18
CA GLN A 78 -0.24 -3.59 -22.53
C GLN A 78 -0.62 -4.91 -23.24
N THR A 79 -1.90 -5.30 -23.25
CA THR A 79 -2.40 -6.49 -23.96
C THR A 79 -2.76 -6.27 -25.42
N SER A 80 -2.44 -5.09 -25.99
CA SER A 80 -2.43 -4.90 -27.46
C SER A 80 -1.02 -5.06 -28.04
N LEU A 81 -0.25 -6.04 -27.57
CA LEU A 81 0.81 -6.63 -28.37
C LEU A 81 0.27 -7.90 -29.01
N LYS A 82 -0.26 -7.70 -30.21
CA LYS A 82 -0.39 -8.65 -31.32
C LYS A 82 -1.05 -9.99 -30.98
N GLY A 83 -2.32 -10.08 -31.36
CA GLY A 83 -2.78 -11.35 -31.92
C GLY A 83 -1.89 -11.74 -33.11
N LYS A 84 -1.45 -13.00 -33.13
CA LYS A 84 -1.44 -13.88 -34.31
C LYS A 84 -0.97 -15.28 -33.91
N LEU A 85 -1.89 -16.23 -34.13
CA LEU A 85 -1.83 -17.69 -34.06
C LEU A 85 -1.65 -18.31 -32.66
#